data_AF-A0A2Z6NXX6-F1
#
_entry.id   AF-A0A2Z6NXX6-F1
#
_cell.length_a   1.000
_cell.length_b   1.000
_cell.length_c   1.000
_cell.angle_alpha   90.00
_cell.angle_beta   90.00
_cell.angle_gamma   90.00
#
_symmetry.space_group_name_H-M   'P 1'
#
loop_
_entity.id
_entity.type
_entity.pdbx_description
1 polymer ?
#
loop_
_entity_poly.entity_id
_entity_poly.type
_entity_poly.pdbx_seq_one_letter_code
_entity_poly.pdbx_strand_id
1 'polypeptide(L)'
;MARVLRARKVIHHHIYSSIWSNIKEEVSVILYNSIWLLGSGDFIRFWNDNWCGSVLSEVFNIPSHISQSLTSSVSDYIFNGQWNLPPHLSQHYNTISYLVQQVIIPIEPSHDKLLWKQTDSGDLKLSDAYLFKVPQFQDLHWAKVIWSPDIPPSKSLLVWRIMDNKVSTYENLMIRGCALP
;
A
#
# COMPACT_ATOMS: atom_id res chain seq x y z
N MET A 1 -17.02 -10.07 -5.21
CA MET A 1 -16.92 -10.21 -6.68
C MET A 1 -15.86 -9.25 -7.22
N ALA A 2 -14.71 -9.76 -7.65
CA ALA A 2 -13.78 -9.06 -8.54
C ALA A 2 -13.06 -10.13 -9.38
N ARG A 3 -13.19 -10.08 -10.71
CA ARG A 3 -12.64 -11.08 -11.64
C ARG A 3 -11.30 -10.56 -12.17
N VAL A 4 -10.21 -11.22 -11.82
CA VAL A 4 -8.87 -10.90 -12.32
C VAL A 4 -8.72 -11.43 -13.75
N LEU A 5 -8.30 -10.58 -14.68
CA LEU A 5 -7.98 -10.93 -16.06
C LEU A 5 -6.47 -11.25 -16.16
N ARG A 6 -6.10 -12.35 -16.81
CA ARG A 6 -4.69 -12.64 -17.17
C ARG A 6 -4.61 -12.83 -18.67
N ALA A 7 -3.78 -12.03 -19.35
CA ALA A 7 -3.58 -12.08 -20.80
C ALA A 7 -4.90 -12.12 -21.61
N ARG A 8 -5.86 -11.27 -21.23
CA ARG A 8 -7.21 -11.14 -21.86
C ARG A 8 -8.10 -12.39 -21.78
N LYS A 9 -7.71 -13.44 -21.03
CA LYS A 9 -8.58 -14.60 -20.75
C LYS A 9 -9.07 -14.58 -19.30
N VAL A 10 -10.36 -14.87 -19.15
CA VAL A 10 -10.99 -15.02 -17.83
C VAL A 10 -10.53 -16.34 -17.23
N ILE A 11 -9.96 -16.30 -16.03
CA ILE A 11 -9.57 -17.50 -15.31
C ILE A 11 -10.85 -18.16 -14.78
N HIS A 12 -11.08 -19.42 -15.15
CA HIS A 12 -12.32 -20.16 -14.85
C HIS A 12 -12.28 -20.99 -13.55
N HIS A 13 -11.13 -21.10 -12.88
CA HIS A 13 -11.05 -21.78 -11.58
C HIS A 13 -11.08 -20.77 -10.43
N HIS A 14 -11.70 -21.19 -9.32
CA HIS A 14 -11.78 -20.44 -8.08
C HIS A 14 -10.39 -20.39 -7.43
N ILE A 15 -9.75 -19.23 -7.41
CA ILE A 15 -8.53 -19.00 -6.63
C ILE A 15 -8.97 -18.37 -5.31
N TYR A 16 -9.28 -19.19 -4.30
CA TYR A 16 -9.37 -18.71 -2.92
C TYR A 16 -7.95 -18.53 -2.41
N SER A 17 -7.37 -17.37 -2.70
CA SER A 17 -6.07 -17.01 -2.17
C SER A 17 -6.30 -16.13 -0.95
N SER A 18 -6.06 -16.69 0.24
CA SER A 18 -6.00 -15.93 1.49
C SER A 18 -5.02 -14.76 1.38
N ILE A 19 -3.95 -14.93 0.60
CA ILE A 19 -2.99 -13.89 0.27
C ILE A 19 -3.67 -12.74 -0.49
N TRP A 20 -4.45 -13.01 -1.54
CA TRP A 20 -5.15 -11.95 -2.29
C TRP A 20 -6.24 -11.25 -1.48
N SER A 21 -6.95 -11.98 -0.62
CA SER A 21 -7.93 -11.36 0.28
C SER A 21 -7.25 -10.38 1.25
N ASN A 22 -6.14 -10.78 1.87
CA ASN A 22 -5.38 -9.92 2.76
C ASN A 22 -4.75 -8.73 2.02
N ILE A 23 -4.21 -8.94 0.81
CA ILE A 23 -3.67 -7.83 -0.01
C ILE A 23 -4.77 -6.82 -0.33
N LYS A 24 -5.99 -7.29 -0.63
CA LYS A 24 -7.11 -6.41 -0.96
C LYS A 24 -7.46 -5.46 0.19
N GLU A 25 -7.41 -5.95 1.42
CA GLU A 25 -7.65 -5.12 2.62
C GLU A 25 -6.59 -4.02 2.77
N GLU A 26 -5.38 -4.26 2.24
CA GLU A 26 -4.24 -3.35 2.31
C GLU A 26 -4.13 -2.38 1.12
N VAL A 27 -4.98 -2.52 0.09
CA VAL A 27 -4.93 -1.67 -1.11
C VAL A 27 -5.09 -0.19 -0.77
N SER A 28 -5.97 0.17 0.16
CA SER A 28 -6.18 1.56 0.57
C SER A 28 -4.93 2.17 1.20
N VAL A 29 -4.28 1.42 2.10
CA VAL A 29 -3.02 1.82 2.74
C VAL A 29 -1.92 1.99 1.70
N ILE A 30 -1.88 1.07 0.72
CA ILE A 30 -0.91 1.14 -0.36
C ILE A 30 -1.12 2.41 -1.19
N LEU A 31 -2.34 2.65 -1.66
CA LEU A 31 -2.65 3.83 -2.49
C LEU A 31 -2.38 5.15 -1.75
N TYR A 32 -2.69 5.22 -0.45
CA TYR A 32 -2.41 6.40 0.38
C TYR A 32 -0.90 6.73 0.48
N ASN A 33 -0.07 5.69 0.55
CA ASN A 33 1.38 5.79 0.61
C ASN A 33 2.04 5.81 -0.78
N SER A 34 1.24 5.99 -1.84
CA SER A 34 1.73 6.07 -3.21
C SER A 34 1.45 7.43 -3.85
N ILE A 35 2.21 7.75 -4.89
CA ILE A 35 2.04 8.91 -5.76
C ILE A 35 2.19 8.48 -7.21
N TRP A 36 1.34 9.00 -8.09
CA TRP A 36 1.45 8.76 -9.52
C TRP A 36 2.48 9.67 -10.14
N LEU A 37 3.38 9.08 -10.92
CA LEU A 37 4.23 9.75 -11.88
C LEU A 37 3.48 9.84 -13.21
N LEU A 38 3.28 11.07 -13.67
CA LEU A 38 2.57 11.38 -14.90
C LEU A 38 3.34 10.85 -16.12
N GLY A 39 2.68 9.99 -16.91
CA GLY A 39 3.10 9.54 -18.22
C GLY A 39 2.15 10.09 -19.29
N SER A 40 1.29 9.22 -19.83
CA SER A 40 0.23 9.62 -20.77
C SER A 40 -0.95 10.31 -20.08
N GLY A 41 -1.19 10.01 -18.80
CA GLY A 41 -2.29 10.56 -17.99
C GLY A 41 -3.61 9.81 -18.14
N ASP A 42 -3.67 8.73 -18.93
CA ASP A 42 -4.90 7.99 -19.22
C ASP A 42 -5.37 7.12 -18.04
N PHE A 43 -4.44 6.67 -17.20
CA PHE A 43 -4.74 5.80 -16.06
C PHE A 43 -4.80 6.55 -14.72
N ILE A 44 -4.61 7.87 -14.74
CA ILE A 44 -4.60 8.71 -13.55
C ILE A 44 -5.90 9.50 -13.52
N ARG A 45 -6.72 9.32 -12.48
CA ARG A 45 -7.93 10.12 -12.29
C ARG A 45 -7.54 11.49 -11.74
N PHE A 46 -7.90 12.53 -12.48
CA PHE A 46 -7.48 13.90 -12.17
C PHE A 46 -7.87 14.34 -10.75
N TRP A 47 -9.08 13.99 -10.30
CA TRP A 47 -9.61 14.45 -9.01
C TRP A 47 -9.26 13.57 -7.82
N ASN A 48 -9.11 12.27 -8.05
CA ASN A 48 -9.19 11.25 -6.99
C ASN A 48 -7.92 10.44 -6.80
N ASP A 49 -6.92 10.64 -7.66
CA ASP A 49 -5.61 10.03 -7.50
C ASP A 49 -4.58 11.09 -7.09
N ASN A 50 -3.57 10.67 -6.32
CA ASN A 50 -2.49 11.55 -5.90
C ASN A 50 -1.40 11.60 -6.97
N TRP A 51 -1.43 12.60 -7.84
CA TRP A 51 -0.44 12.78 -8.93
C TRP A 51 0.26 14.14 -8.89
N CYS A 52 -0.32 15.14 -8.20
CA CYS A 52 0.28 16.46 -7.99
C CYS A 52 0.74 16.67 -6.53
N GLY A 53 1.03 15.58 -5.81
CA GLY A 53 1.45 15.61 -4.40
C GLY A 53 0.30 15.56 -3.39
N SER A 54 -0.93 15.80 -3.83
CA SER A 54 -2.16 15.68 -3.04
C SER A 54 -3.33 15.21 -3.90
N VAL A 55 -4.40 14.73 -3.25
CA VAL A 55 -5.66 14.38 -3.92
C VAL A 55 -6.51 15.64 -4.03
N LEU A 56 -6.81 16.08 -5.26
CA LEU A 56 -7.50 17.36 -5.48
C LEU A 56 -8.90 17.40 -4.86
N SER A 57 -9.64 16.29 -4.88
CA SER A 57 -10.97 16.24 -4.25
C SER A 57 -10.91 16.43 -2.73
N GLU A 58 -9.83 15.99 -2.06
CA GLU A 58 -9.59 16.25 -0.64
C GLU A 58 -9.18 17.70 -0.40
N VAL A 59 -8.26 18.24 -1.20
CA VAL A 59 -7.78 19.63 -1.10
C VAL A 59 -8.91 20.64 -1.22
N PHE A 60 -9.84 20.41 -2.14
CA PHE A 60 -10.99 21.28 -2.38
C PHE A 60 -12.23 20.89 -1.57
N ASN A 61 -12.12 19.94 -0.63
CA ASN A 61 -13.21 19.46 0.22
C ASN A 61 -14.46 19.03 -0.59
N ILE A 62 -14.26 18.35 -1.72
CA ILE A 62 -15.35 17.87 -2.57
C ILE A 62 -16.04 16.70 -1.85
N PRO A 63 -17.37 16.76 -1.65
CA PRO A 63 -18.11 15.67 -1.02
C PRO A 63 -17.91 14.33 -1.74
N SER A 64 -17.79 13.24 -0.97
CA SER A 64 -17.48 11.91 -1.51
C SER A 64 -18.45 11.45 -2.62
N HIS A 65 -19.76 11.70 -2.45
CA HIS A 65 -20.78 11.37 -3.45
C HIS A 65 -20.58 12.08 -4.79
N ILE A 66 -20.03 13.31 -4.76
CA ILE A 66 -19.70 14.08 -5.97
C ILE A 66 -18.38 13.57 -6.55
N SER A 67 -17.36 13.41 -5.69
CA SER A 67 -16.03 12.96 -6.11
C SER A 67 -16.05 11.64 -6.88
N GLN A 68 -16.95 10.71 -6.51
CA GLN A 68 -17.12 9.43 -7.20
C GLN A 68 -17.63 9.58 -8.64
N SER A 69 -18.33 10.67 -8.93
CA SER A 69 -18.82 11.00 -10.26
C SER A 69 -17.77 11.72 -11.11
N LEU A 70 -16.67 12.18 -10.51
CA LEU A 70 -15.55 12.81 -11.19
C LEU A 70 -14.59 11.74 -11.74
N THR A 71 -14.88 11.26 -12.94
CA THR A 71 -14.14 10.18 -13.61
C THR A 71 -13.15 10.64 -14.66
N SER A 72 -12.95 11.95 -14.83
CA SER A 72 -11.98 12.49 -15.79
C SER A 72 -10.55 12.07 -15.46
N SER A 73 -9.82 11.74 -16.50
CA SER A 73 -8.41 11.40 -16.47
C SER A 73 -7.55 12.66 -16.50
N VAL A 74 -6.25 12.54 -16.22
CA VAL A 74 -5.32 13.65 -16.35
C VAL A 74 -5.12 14.02 -17.83
N SER A 75 -5.14 13.03 -18.74
CA SER A 75 -4.98 13.27 -20.18
C SER A 75 -6.10 14.12 -20.78
N ASP A 76 -7.32 14.08 -20.22
CA ASP A 76 -8.44 14.95 -20.62
C ASP A 76 -8.15 16.45 -20.43
N TYR A 77 -7.19 16.79 -19.57
CA TYR A 77 -6.78 18.16 -19.27
C TYR A 77 -5.42 18.53 -19.87
N ILE A 78 -4.86 17.68 -20.75
CA ILE A 78 -3.59 17.93 -21.43
C ILE A 78 -3.86 18.02 -22.93
N PHE A 79 -3.40 19.12 -23.53
CA PHE A 79 -3.49 19.32 -24.97
C PHE A 79 -2.17 19.87 -25.50
N ASN A 80 -1.59 19.21 -26.52
CA ASN A 80 -0.30 19.57 -27.12
C ASN A 80 0.83 19.75 -26.09
N GLY A 81 0.89 18.88 -25.08
CA GLY A 81 1.92 18.93 -24.03
C GLY A 81 1.77 20.08 -23.04
N GLN A 82 0.60 20.74 -23.02
CA GLN A 82 0.29 21.80 -22.07
C GLN A 82 -1.01 21.51 -21.33
N TRP A 83 -1.10 22.03 -20.11
CA TRP A 83 -2.32 21.98 -19.31
C TRP A 83 -3.41 22.84 -19.96
N ASN A 84 -4.52 22.20 -20.31
CA ASN A 84 -5.71 22.82 -20.86
C ASN A 84 -6.88 22.67 -19.88
N LEU A 85 -6.85 23.48 -18.82
CA LEU A 85 -7.90 23.48 -17.81
C LEU A 85 -9.07 24.37 -18.25
N PRO A 86 -10.31 23.88 -18.17
CA PRO A 86 -11.48 24.72 -18.38
C PRO A 86 -11.48 25.99 -17.51
N PRO A 87 -11.81 27.17 -18.06
CA PRO A 87 -11.73 28.44 -17.31
C PRO A 87 -12.58 28.46 -16.03
N HIS A 88 -13.74 27.81 -16.06
CA HIS A 88 -14.62 27.70 -14.90
C HIS A 88 -13.97 26.93 -13.74
N LEU A 89 -13.12 25.94 -14.02
CA LEU A 89 -12.38 25.23 -12.97
C LEU A 89 -11.38 26.14 -12.28
N SER A 90 -10.66 26.97 -13.04
CA SER A 90 -9.73 27.95 -12.47
C SER A 90 -10.45 29.04 -11.66
N GLN A 91 -11.68 29.39 -12.02
CA GLN A 91 -12.51 30.35 -11.29
C GLN A 91 -13.03 29.79 -9.97
N HIS A 92 -13.51 28.54 -9.98
CA HIS A 92 -14.02 27.88 -8.77
C HIS A 92 -12.90 27.41 -7.84
N TYR A 93 -11.76 27.00 -8.40
CA TYR A 93 -10.62 26.43 -7.69
C TYR A 93 -9.35 27.20 -8.05
N ASN A 94 -9.20 28.40 -7.48
CA ASN A 94 -8.10 29.33 -7.76
C ASN A 94 -6.69 28.71 -7.66
N THR A 95 -6.45 27.77 -6.75
CA THR A 95 -5.15 27.12 -6.55
C THR A 95 -4.88 25.98 -7.54
N ILE A 96 -5.88 25.52 -8.30
CA ILE A 96 -5.74 24.32 -9.15
C ILE A 96 -4.66 24.51 -10.21
N SER A 97 -4.62 25.67 -10.84
CA SER A 97 -3.64 25.99 -11.88
C SER A 97 -2.21 25.98 -11.32
N TYR A 98 -2.02 26.44 -10.08
CA TYR A 98 -0.72 26.40 -9.42
C TYR A 98 -0.28 24.96 -9.14
N LEU A 99 -1.17 24.12 -8.59
CA LEU A 99 -0.85 22.72 -8.26
C LEU A 99 -0.49 21.91 -9.50
N VAL A 100 -1.30 22.07 -10.55
CA VAL A 100 -1.16 21.38 -11.82
C VAL A 100 0.16 21.78 -12.52
N GLN A 101 0.56 23.05 -12.44
CA GLN A 101 1.82 23.54 -13.02
C GLN A 101 3.08 23.04 -12.30
N GLN A 102 2.99 22.52 -11.07
CA GLN A 102 4.13 21.88 -10.40
C GLN A 102 4.49 20.53 -11.02
N VAL A 103 3.58 19.95 -11.83
CA VAL A 103 3.78 18.64 -12.46
C VAL A 103 4.34 18.81 -13.86
N ILE A 104 5.47 18.14 -14.10
CA ILE A 104 6.14 18.12 -15.40
C ILE A 104 5.41 17.13 -16.31
N ILE A 105 4.96 17.61 -17.48
CA ILE A 105 4.39 16.77 -18.54
C ILE A 105 5.57 16.21 -19.36
N PRO A 106 5.68 14.88 -19.52
CA PRO A 106 6.72 14.28 -20.36
C PRO A 106 6.58 14.73 -21.83
N ILE A 107 7.69 15.12 -22.44
CA ILE A 107 7.74 15.45 -23.88
C ILE A 107 7.73 14.16 -24.72
N GLU A 108 8.38 13.12 -24.21
CA GLU A 108 8.41 11.80 -24.83
C GLU A 108 7.26 10.91 -24.32
N PRO A 109 6.71 10.04 -25.18
CA PRO A 109 5.66 9.11 -24.78
C PRO A 109 6.18 8.18 -23.68
N SER A 110 5.57 8.29 -22.50
CA SER A 110 5.86 7.45 -21.35
C SER A 110 4.57 6.95 -20.72
N HIS A 111 4.66 5.85 -19.97
CA HIS A 111 3.51 5.25 -19.29
C HIS A 111 3.36 5.78 -17.87
N ASP A 112 2.12 5.93 -17.42
CA ASP A 112 1.81 6.26 -16.03
C ASP A 112 2.40 5.22 -15.09
N LYS A 113 3.03 5.67 -14.01
CA LYS A 113 3.64 4.80 -13.00
C LYS A 113 3.15 5.17 -11.61
N LEU A 114 2.80 4.17 -10.81
CA LEU A 114 2.49 4.36 -9.40
C LEU A 114 3.77 4.14 -8.59
N LEU A 115 4.23 5.19 -7.90
CA LEU A 115 5.43 5.19 -7.09
C LEU A 115 5.09 5.09 -5.61
N TRP A 116 5.85 4.29 -4.87
CA TRP A 116 5.79 4.17 -3.42
C TRP A 116 6.60 5.29 -2.74
N LYS A 117 6.00 6.01 -1.80
CA LYS A 117 6.64 7.17 -1.15
C LYS A 117 7.79 6.80 -0.21
N GLN A 118 7.86 5.56 0.26
CA GLN A 118 8.85 5.14 1.27
C GLN A 118 10.15 4.58 0.66
N THR A 119 10.29 4.58 -0.67
CA THR A 119 11.48 4.04 -1.35
C THR A 119 12.04 5.05 -2.34
N ASP A 120 13.36 5.21 -2.36
CA ASP A 120 14.05 6.11 -3.30
C ASP A 120 13.90 5.67 -4.76
N SER A 121 13.71 4.37 -4.98
CA SER A 121 13.44 3.81 -6.31
C SER A 121 12.01 4.08 -6.79
N GLY A 122 11.09 4.40 -5.88
CA GLY A 122 9.65 4.50 -6.15
C GLY A 122 8.96 3.15 -6.41
N ASP A 123 9.69 2.04 -6.51
CA ASP A 123 9.08 0.72 -6.66
C ASP A 123 8.56 0.19 -5.31
N LEU A 124 7.38 -0.40 -5.32
CA LEU A 124 6.84 -1.15 -4.18
C LEU A 124 7.36 -2.59 -4.21
N LYS A 125 8.42 -2.88 -3.43
CA LYS A 125 8.88 -4.26 -3.20
C LYS A 125 8.15 -4.87 -2.01
N LEU A 126 7.97 -6.19 -2.05
CA LEU A 126 7.35 -6.93 -0.94
C LEU A 126 8.16 -6.79 0.36
N SER A 127 9.49 -6.74 0.26
CA SER A 127 10.39 -6.49 1.41
C SER A 127 10.06 -5.17 2.09
N ASP A 128 9.84 -4.13 1.31
CA ASP A 128 9.69 -2.75 1.80
C ASP A 128 8.28 -2.57 2.37
N ALA A 129 7.27 -3.16 1.72
CA ALA A 129 5.91 -3.25 2.25
C ALA A 129 5.86 -4.01 3.59
N TYR A 130 6.63 -5.11 3.70
CA TYR A 130 6.74 -5.88 4.93
C TYR A 130 7.38 -5.04 6.04
N LEU A 131 8.54 -4.42 5.78
CA LEU A 131 9.22 -3.57 6.77
C LEU A 131 8.36 -2.37 7.20
N PHE A 132 7.58 -1.80 6.29
CA PHE A 132 6.63 -0.73 6.60
C PHE A 132 5.52 -1.18 7.57
N LYS A 133 5.08 -2.44 7.48
CA LYS A 133 4.00 -3.00 8.30
C LYS A 133 4.47 -3.63 9.60
N VAL A 134 5.70 -4.13 9.63
CA VAL A 134 6.26 -4.74 10.82
C VAL A 134 6.27 -3.70 11.94
N PRO A 135 5.61 -3.98 13.08
CA PRO A 135 5.78 -3.15 14.26
C PRO A 135 7.27 -3.05 14.54
N GLN A 136 7.79 -1.84 14.75
CA GLN A 136 9.17 -1.69 15.19
C GLN A 136 9.31 -2.37 16.56
N PHE A 137 9.73 -3.63 16.55
CA PHE A 137 10.01 -4.37 17.77
C PHE A 137 11.24 -3.75 18.42
N GLN A 138 11.22 -3.68 19.75
CA GLN A 138 12.43 -3.36 20.49
C GLN A 138 13.49 -4.39 20.17
N ASP A 139 14.73 -3.93 20.01
CA ASP A 139 15.86 -4.80 19.77
C ASP A 139 16.17 -5.56 21.07
N LEU A 140 15.56 -6.74 21.24
CA LEU A 140 15.65 -7.52 22.46
C LEU A 140 17.01 -8.22 22.50
N HIS A 141 17.93 -7.72 23.31
CA HIS A 141 19.28 -8.28 23.40
C HIS A 141 19.28 -9.79 23.76
N TRP A 142 18.36 -10.21 24.64
CA TRP A 142 18.20 -11.62 24.98
C TRP A 142 17.77 -12.49 23.78
N ALA A 143 17.02 -11.94 22.83
CA ALA A 143 16.57 -12.67 21.65
C ALA A 143 17.75 -13.06 20.76
N LYS A 144 18.74 -12.16 20.59
CA LYS A 144 19.99 -12.44 19.86
C LYS A 144 20.81 -13.53 20.54
N VAL A 145 20.80 -13.57 21.87
CA VAL A 145 21.50 -14.61 22.65
C VAL A 145 20.86 -15.99 22.43
N ILE A 146 19.53 -16.09 22.45
CA ILE A 146 18.87 -17.39 22.34
C ILE A 146 18.67 -17.85 20.89
N TRP A 147 18.54 -16.93 19.93
CA TRP A 147 18.37 -17.21 18.50
C TRP A 147 19.69 -17.07 17.73
N SER A 148 20.79 -17.58 18.31
CA SER A 148 22.10 -17.63 17.67
C SER A 148 22.21 -18.85 16.74
N PRO A 149 22.91 -18.74 15.59
CA PRO A 149 23.17 -19.89 14.70
C PRO A 149 23.96 -21.02 15.37
N ASP A 150 24.69 -20.73 16.45
CA ASP A 150 25.46 -21.73 17.21
C ASP A 150 24.59 -22.56 18.16
N ILE A 151 23.32 -22.15 18.37
CA ILE A 151 22.38 -22.83 19.24
C ILE A 151 21.38 -23.62 18.39
N PRO A 152 21.26 -24.94 18.59
CA PRO A 152 20.23 -25.73 17.92
C PRO A 152 18.83 -25.14 18.15
N PRO A 153 17.97 -25.02 17.12
CA PRO A 153 16.64 -24.42 17.25
C PRO A 153 15.78 -25.03 18.36
N SER A 154 15.96 -26.33 18.64
CA SER A 154 15.27 -27.03 19.74
C SER A 154 15.59 -26.45 21.12
N LYS A 155 16.83 -26.02 21.37
CA LYS A 155 17.24 -25.40 22.62
C LYS A 155 16.72 -23.97 22.73
N SER A 156 16.80 -23.19 21.64
CA SER A 156 16.24 -21.84 21.57
C SER A 156 14.73 -21.83 21.85
N LEU A 157 13.99 -22.77 21.22
CA LEU A 157 12.56 -22.95 21.43
C LEU A 157 12.24 -23.37 22.87
N LEU A 158 13.07 -24.22 23.49
CA LEU A 158 12.89 -24.59 24.90
C LEU A 158 13.06 -23.38 25.81
N VAL A 159 14.13 -22.59 25.64
CA VAL A 159 14.37 -21.38 26.44
C VAL A 159 13.24 -20.37 26.26
N TRP A 160 12.80 -20.14 25.02
CA TRP A 160 11.65 -19.28 24.75
C TRP A 160 10.37 -19.76 25.46
N ARG A 161 10.09 -21.08 25.46
CA ARG A 161 8.97 -21.66 26.21
C ARG A 161 9.14 -21.51 27.72
N ILE A 162 10.35 -21.55 28.25
CA ILE A 162 10.62 -21.30 29.68
C ILE A 162 10.30 -19.85 30.02
N MET A 163 10.80 -18.90 29.21
CA MET A 163 10.57 -17.47 29.41
C MET A 163 9.07 -17.10 29.40
N ASP A 164 8.29 -17.78 28.56
CA ASP A 164 6.84 -17.55 28.43
C ASP A 164 5.99 -18.45 29.35
N ASN A 165 6.62 -19.17 30.30
CA ASN A 165 5.98 -20.16 31.18
C ASN A 165 5.07 -21.16 30.44
N LYS A 166 5.50 -21.59 29.25
CA LYS A 166 4.76 -22.52 28.38
C LYS A 166 5.28 -23.95 28.40
N VAL A 167 6.33 -24.25 29.15
CA VAL A 167 6.82 -25.61 29.34
C VAL A 167 5.79 -26.46 30.08
N SER A 168 5.65 -27.72 29.68
CA SER A 168 4.77 -28.71 30.31
C SER A 168 5.33 -29.19 31.66
N THR A 169 5.44 -28.28 32.63
CA THR A 169 5.68 -28.62 34.03
C THR A 169 4.40 -29.16 34.66
N TYR A 170 4.52 -29.87 35.78
CA TYR A 170 3.37 -30.40 36.53
C TYR A 170 2.32 -29.30 36.81
N GLU A 171 2.77 -28.15 37.29
CA GLU A 171 1.92 -26.98 37.58
C GLU A 171 1.21 -26.46 36.33
N ASN A 172 1.92 -26.27 35.21
CA ASN A 172 1.34 -25.78 33.97
C ASN A 172 0.37 -26.79 33.33
N LEU A 173 0.60 -28.08 33.54
CA LEU A 173 -0.32 -29.15 33.10
C LEU A 173 -1.60 -29.17 33.95
N MET A 174 -1.49 -29.03 35.27
CA MET A 174 -2.65 -28.90 36.15
C MET A 174 -3.50 -27.67 35.82
N ILE A 175 -2.87 -26.50 35.59
CA ILE A 175 -3.57 -25.27 35.18
C ILE A 175 -4.35 -25.48 33.87
N ARG A 176 -3.83 -26.31 32.95
CA ARG A 176 -4.47 -26.63 31.67
C ARG A 176 -5.49 -27.78 31.76
N GLY A 177 -5.79 -28.27 32.96
CA GLY A 177 -6.78 -29.32 33.18
C GLY A 177 -6.29 -30.75 32.88
N CYS A 178 -4.98 -30.95 32.72
CA CYS A 178 -4.41 -32.28 32.61
C CYS A 178 -4.20 -32.86 34.03
N ALA A 179 -5.05 -33.82 34.43
CA ALA A 179 -4.82 -34.62 35.62
C ALA A 179 -3.74 -35.67 35.32
N LEU A 180 -2.57 -35.52 35.94
CA LEU A 180 -1.54 -36.55 35.96
C LEU A 180 -1.84 -37.50 37.13
N PRO A 181 -1.80 -38.83 36.95
CA PRO A 181 -2.04 -39.80 38.02
C PRO A 181 -0.96 -39.77 39.11
#